data_AF-A0A0C1QSV2-F1
#
_entry.id   AF-A0A0C1QSV2-F1
#
_cell.length_a   1.000
_cell.length_b   1.000
_cell.length_c   1.000
_cell.angle_alpha   90.00
_cell.angle_beta   90.00
_cell.angle_gamma   90.00
#
_symmetry.space_group_name_H-M   'P 1'
#
loop_
_entity.id
_entity.type
_entity.pdbx_description
1 polymer ?
#
loop_
_entity_poly.entity_id
_entity_poly.type
_entity_poly.pdbx_seq_one_letter_code
_entity_poly.pdbx_strand_id
1 'polypeptide(L)'
;MIDGIESGLGIAQAFPSGAGEAKPGNLAADTGKFFGELVSKVSELQAQSDTAIKGLVSGESKGLHEVMIAMEKSSISFQFLSQVRNKAVEAYQEVMRMQV
;
A
#
# COMPACT_ATOMS: atom_id res chain seq x y z
N MET A 1 -23.42 -30.38 -8.83
CA MET A 1 -22.14 -30.10 -8.16
C MET A 1 -21.19 -29.54 -9.22
N ILE A 2 -21.10 -28.21 -9.31
CA ILE A 2 -20.10 -27.36 -9.99
C ILE A 2 -20.83 -26.02 -10.15
N ASP A 3 -20.74 -25.17 -9.13
CA ASP A 3 -21.29 -23.80 -9.18
C ASP A 3 -20.59 -22.92 -8.13
N GLY A 4 -19.26 -22.82 -8.23
CA GLY A 4 -18.43 -22.24 -7.17
C GLY A 4 -17.19 -21.48 -7.61
N ILE A 5 -17.04 -21.15 -8.89
CA ILE A 5 -15.85 -20.44 -9.41
C ILE A 5 -16.20 -19.11 -10.13
N GLU A 6 -17.46 -18.70 -10.16
CA GLU A 6 -17.90 -17.45 -10.82
C GLU A 6 -18.07 -16.25 -9.88
N SER A 7 -17.76 -16.37 -8.59
CA SER A 7 -17.63 -15.17 -7.73
C SER A 7 -16.26 -14.54 -7.96
N GLY A 8 -16.20 -13.77 -9.06
CA GLY A 8 -15.08 -12.99 -9.51
C GLY A 8 -14.39 -12.23 -8.39
N LEU A 9 -13.07 -12.38 -8.39
CA LEU A 9 -12.05 -11.50 -7.82
C LEU A 9 -12.58 -10.37 -6.93
N GLY A 10 -12.28 -10.48 -5.64
CA GLY A 10 -12.38 -9.41 -4.63
C GLY A 10 -11.48 -8.18 -4.86
N ILE A 11 -11.16 -7.87 -6.13
CA ILE A 11 -10.54 -6.61 -6.53
C ILE A 11 -11.55 -5.48 -6.68
N ALA A 12 -12.85 -5.79 -6.80
CA ALA A 12 -13.92 -4.79 -6.91
C ALA A 12 -14.17 -4.01 -5.60
N GLN A 13 -13.77 -4.55 -4.45
CA GLN A 13 -13.86 -3.84 -3.16
C GLN A 13 -12.63 -2.96 -2.85
N ALA A 14 -11.56 -3.05 -3.65
CA ALA A 14 -10.40 -2.18 -3.51
C ALA A 14 -10.61 -0.80 -4.17
N PHE A 15 -11.69 -0.63 -4.93
CA PHE A 15 -12.08 0.65 -5.52
C PHE A 15 -13.51 0.98 -5.08
N PRO A 16 -13.75 2.09 -4.37
CA PRO A 16 -15.10 2.51 -4.04
C PRO A 16 -15.85 2.77 -5.35
N SER A 17 -16.83 1.91 -5.65
CA SER A 17 -17.79 2.13 -6.71
C SER A 17 -18.72 3.26 -6.28
N GLY A 18 -18.34 4.47 -6.66
CA GLY A 18 -19.10 5.69 -6.43
C GLY A 18 -19.03 6.58 -7.66
N ALA A 19 -19.77 6.20 -8.71
CA ALA A 19 -20.15 7.13 -9.78
C ALA A 19 -21.19 8.12 -9.20
N GLY A 20 -20.70 9.04 -8.38
CA GLY A 20 -21.48 10.11 -7.76
C GLY A 20 -20.55 11.28 -7.56
N GLU A 21 -20.58 12.23 -8.50
CA GLU A 21 -20.03 13.58 -8.45
C GLU A 21 -18.92 13.82 -7.40
N ALA A 22 -17.71 13.38 -7.72
CA ALA A 22 -16.53 13.77 -6.97
C ALA A 22 -16.32 15.28 -7.12
N LYS A 23 -16.77 16.05 -6.13
CA LYS A 23 -16.39 17.45 -5.96
C LYS A 23 -14.86 17.50 -5.88
N PRO A 24 -14.18 18.36 -6.68
CA PRO A 24 -12.72 18.38 -6.80
C PRO A 24 -11.95 18.68 -5.50
N GLY A 25 -12.64 19.03 -4.40
CA GLY A 25 -12.04 19.21 -3.08
C GLY A 25 -11.76 17.93 -2.28
N ASN A 26 -12.42 16.80 -2.57
CA ASN A 26 -12.29 15.59 -1.75
C ASN A 26 -11.14 14.65 -2.18
N LEU A 27 -10.71 14.73 -3.44
CA LEU A 27 -9.71 13.80 -3.99
C LEU A 27 -8.34 13.96 -3.31
N ALA A 28 -7.95 15.19 -2.95
CA ALA A 28 -6.72 15.46 -2.23
C ALA A 28 -6.75 14.95 -0.78
N ALA A 29 -7.90 15.05 -0.11
CA ALA A 29 -8.09 14.54 1.25
C ALA A 29 -8.08 13.01 1.29
N ASP A 30 -8.72 12.36 0.31
CA ASP A 30 -8.71 10.90 0.17
C ASP A 30 -7.33 10.35 -0.21
N THR A 31 -6.59 11.06 -1.09
CA THR A 31 -5.20 10.70 -1.42
C THR A 31 -4.28 10.85 -0.21
N GLY A 32 -4.47 11.90 0.60
CA GLY A 32 -3.72 12.09 1.85
C GLY A 32 -3.97 11.00 2.88
N LYS A 33 -5.23 10.57 3.04
CA LYS A 33 -5.59 9.42 3.89
C LYS A 33 -4.95 8.13 3.39
N PHE A 34 -5.05 7.84 2.10
CA PHE A 34 -4.42 6.67 1.49
C PHE A 34 -2.90 6.66 1.69
N PHE A 35 -2.23 7.81 1.53
CA PHE A 35 -0.80 7.92 1.81
C PHE A 35 -0.48 7.67 3.28
N GLY A 36 -1.28 8.21 4.20
CA GLY A 36 -1.15 7.95 5.64
C GLY A 36 -1.30 6.47 6.01
N GLU A 37 -2.25 5.77 5.37
CA GLU A 37 -2.43 4.32 5.52
C GLU A 37 -1.24 3.53 4.98
N LEU A 38 -0.71 3.90 3.80
CA LEU A 38 0.48 3.26 3.22
C LEU A 38 1.71 3.44 4.11
N VAL A 39 1.95 4.64 4.64
CA VAL A 39 3.07 4.90 5.56
C VAL A 39 2.92 4.06 6.82
N SER A 40 1.72 3.98 7.38
CA SER A 40 1.44 3.12 8.55
C SER A 40 1.70 1.64 8.24
N LYS A 41 1.31 1.18 7.05
CA LYS A 41 1.55 -0.20 6.59
C LYS A 41 3.04 -0.52 6.46
N VAL A 42 3.83 0.41 5.94
CA VAL A 42 5.29 0.25 5.83
C VAL A 42 5.94 0.22 7.21
N SER A 43 5.51 1.09 8.13
CA SER A 43 5.98 1.07 9.51
C SER A 43 5.68 -0.26 10.20
N GLU A 44 4.51 -0.85 9.94
CA GLU A 44 4.12 -2.15 10.48
C GLU A 44 4.94 -3.30 9.87
N LEU A 45 5.18 -3.28 8.55
CA LEU A 45 6.09 -4.21 7.87
C LEU A 45 7.52 -4.14 8.44
N GLN A 46 8.01 -2.94 8.74
CA GLN A 46 9.33 -2.75 9.33
C GLN A 46 9.41 -3.34 10.74
N ALA A 47 8.39 -3.10 11.58
CA ALA A 47 8.31 -3.69 12.91
C ALA A 47 8.19 -5.23 12.88
N GLN A 48 7.46 -5.78 11.90
CA GLN A 48 7.39 -7.22 11.67
C GLN A 48 8.74 -7.80 11.27
N SER A 49 9.47 -7.15 10.36
CA SER A 49 10.83 -7.56 9.99
C SER A 49 11.78 -7.55 11.19
N ASP A 50 11.77 -6.51 12.02
CA ASP A 50 12.60 -6.44 13.24
C ASP A 50 12.27 -7.56 14.23
N THR A 51 10.98 -7.88 14.39
CA THR A 51 10.52 -8.99 15.23
C THR A 51 10.95 -10.34 14.67
N ALA A 52 10.86 -10.51 13.35
CA ALA A 52 11.27 -11.73 12.66
C ALA A 52 12.79 -11.94 12.73
N ILE A 53 13.58 -10.86 12.63
CA ILE A 53 15.04 -10.89 12.82
C ILE A 53 15.39 -11.28 14.26
N LYS A 54 14.70 -10.72 15.27
CA LYS A 54 14.88 -11.11 16.67
C LYS A 54 14.54 -12.58 16.93
N GLY A 55 13.44 -13.08 16.37
CA GLY A 55 13.05 -14.50 16.47
C GLY A 55 14.04 -15.45 15.78
N LEU A 56 14.63 -15.02 14.67
CA LEU A 56 15.68 -15.77 13.98
C LEU A 56 16.96 -15.87 14.82
N VAL A 57 17.35 -14.78 15.50
CA VAL A 57 18.53 -14.74 16.38
C VAL A 57 18.31 -15.49 17.70
N SER A 58 17.06 -15.53 18.20
CA SER A 58 16.71 -16.28 19.43
C SER A 58 16.57 -17.79 19.24
N GLY A 59 16.67 -18.28 18.00
CA GLY A 59 16.51 -19.70 17.66
C GLY A 59 15.04 -20.16 17.56
N GLU A 60 14.07 -19.25 17.66
CA GLU A 60 12.66 -19.51 17.41
C GLU A 60 12.39 -19.51 15.90
N SER A 61 12.62 -20.68 15.33
CA SER A 61 12.17 -21.25 14.05
C SER A 61 11.02 -20.53 13.31
N LYS A 62 11.25 -19.32 12.81
CA LYS A 62 10.71 -18.87 11.51
C LYS A 62 11.86 -18.96 10.53
N GLY A 63 11.78 -19.91 9.60
CA GLY A 63 12.91 -20.23 8.73
C GLY A 63 13.47 -18.97 8.06
N LEU A 64 14.80 -18.89 7.93
CA LEU A 64 15.53 -17.79 7.28
C LEU A 64 14.87 -17.29 5.98
N HIS A 65 14.24 -18.19 5.22
CA HIS A 65 13.48 -17.90 4.02
C HIS A 65 12.31 -16.93 4.23
N GLU A 66 11.57 -17.05 5.33
CA GLU A 66 10.40 -16.21 5.63
C GLU A 66 10.84 -14.79 6.02
N VAL A 67 11.97 -14.67 6.73
CA VAL A 67 12.62 -13.37 7.01
C VAL A 67 13.10 -12.72 5.71
N MET A 68 13.75 -13.49 4.82
CA MET A 68 14.18 -12.97 3.51
C MET A 68 12.97 -12.51 2.66
N ILE A 69 11.86 -13.24 2.67
CA ILE A 69 10.62 -12.82 1.97
C ILE A 69 10.07 -11.53 2.57
N ALA A 70 10.01 -11.42 3.91
CA ALA A 70 9.51 -10.22 4.58
C ALA A 70 10.38 -8.98 4.25
N MET A 71 11.71 -9.15 4.23
CA MET A 71 12.67 -8.12 3.84
C MET A 71 12.48 -7.68 2.39
N GLU A 72 12.36 -8.62 1.46
CA GLU A 72 12.15 -8.32 0.04
C GLU A 72 10.81 -7.60 -0.19
N LYS A 73 9.74 -8.06 0.48
CA LYS A 73 8.42 -7.43 0.42
C LYS A 73 8.45 -5.99 0.94
N SER A 74 9.16 -5.74 2.03
CA SER A 74 9.34 -4.40 2.59
C SER A 74 10.08 -3.48 1.62
N SER A 75 11.18 -3.96 1.03
CA SER A 75 11.97 -3.22 0.04
C SER A 75 11.15 -2.81 -1.18
N ILE A 76 10.42 -3.76 -1.78
CA ILE A 76 9.55 -3.49 -2.94
C ILE A 76 8.42 -2.52 -2.57
N SER A 77 7.80 -2.69 -1.40
CA SER A 77 6.72 -1.81 -0.93
C SER A 77 7.22 -0.37 -0.72
N PHE A 78 8.43 -0.20 -0.19
CA PHE A 78 9.06 1.10 -0.01
C PHE A 78 9.36 1.79 -1.35
N GLN A 79 9.92 1.05 -2.31
CA GLN A 79 10.18 1.57 -3.66
C GLN A 79 8.88 2.03 -4.33
N PHE A 80 7.81 1.23 -4.22
CA PHE A 80 6.50 1.59 -4.72
C PHE A 80 5.95 2.86 -4.06
N LEU A 81 6.03 2.95 -2.72
CA LEU A 81 5.61 4.15 -1.99
C LEU A 81 6.36 5.41 -2.44
N SER A 82 7.67 5.31 -2.70
CA SER A 82 8.45 6.42 -3.21
C SER A 82 7.97 6.89 -4.59
N GLN A 83 7.58 5.96 -5.46
CA GLN A 83 7.03 6.31 -6.78
C GLN A 83 5.65 6.96 -6.66
N VAL A 84 4.78 6.43 -5.79
CA VAL A 84 3.47 7.02 -5.48
C VAL A 84 3.63 8.44 -4.92
N ARG A 85 4.57 8.66 -4.00
CA ARG A 85 4.91 9.99 -3.48
C ARG A 85 5.29 10.95 -4.60
N ASN A 86 6.20 10.53 -5.48
CA ASN A 86 6.65 11.38 -6.59
C ASN A 86 5.49 11.74 -7.52
N LYS A 87 4.64 10.75 -7.87
CA LYS A 87 3.44 10.97 -8.69
C LYS A 87 2.41 11.87 -8.03
N ALA A 88 2.22 11.77 -6.71
CA ALA A 88 1.32 12.65 -5.97
C ALA A 88 1.82 14.11 -5.97
N VAL A 89 3.14 14.32 -5.85
CA VAL A 89 3.76 15.65 -5.97
C VAL A 89 3.63 16.21 -7.38
N GLU A 90 3.89 15.40 -8.41
CA GLU A 90 3.71 15.79 -9.81
C GLU A 90 2.25 16.18 -10.10
N ALA A 91 1.28 15.37 -9.66
CA ALA A 91 -0.15 15.65 -9.84
C ALA A 91 -0.58 16.95 -9.14
N TYR A 92 -0.05 17.24 -7.95
CA TYR A 92 -0.30 18.51 -7.26
C TYR A 92 0.28 19.70 -8.04
N GLN A 93 1.50 19.57 -8.56
CA GLN A 93 2.13 20.61 -9.39
C GLN A 93 1.38 20.85 -10.70
N GLU A 94 0.87 19.80 -11.34
CA GLU A 94 0.10 19.90 -12.58
C GLU A 94 -1.24 20.62 -12.37
N VAL A 95 -1.97 20.30 -11.30
CA VAL A 95 -3.23 21.00 -10.94
C VAL A 95 -2.98 22.49 -10.69
N MET A 96 -1.86 22.85 -10.04
CA MET A 96 -1.47 24.26 -9.85
C MET A 96 -1.12 24.96 -11.17
N ARG A 97 -0.46 24.26 -12.11
CA ARG A 97 -0.14 24.81 -13.45
C ARG A 97 -1.36 25.00 -14.34
N MET A 98 -2.44 24.24 -14.13
CA MET A 98 -3.69 24.41 -14.86
C MET A 98 -4.52 25.63 -14.42
N GLN A 99 -4.29 26.17 -13.22
CA GLN A 99 -5.10 27.25 -12.65
C GLN A 99 -4.52 28.66 -12.84
N VAL A 100 -3.34 28.80 -13.47
CA VAL A 100 -2.73 30.11 -13.81
C VAL A 100 -3.01 30.53 -15.24
#